data_AF-A0A4Q1SGL7-F1
#
_entry.id   AF-A0A4Q1SGL7-F1
#
_cell.length_a   1.000
_cell.length_b   1.000
_cell.length_c   1.000
_cell.angle_alpha   90.00
_cell.angle_beta   90.00
_cell.angle_gamma   90.00
#
_symmetry.space_group_name_H-M   'P 1'
#
loop_
_entity.id
_entity.type
_entity.pdbx_description
1 polymer ?
#
loop_
_entity_poly.entity_id
_entity_poly.type
_entity_poly.pdbx_seq_one_letter_code
_entity_poly.pdbx_strand_id
1 'polypeptide(L)'
;MLPASPSPGSTRKTAFPKWTDAGFTLKTLPSLVHGAVLRRLLLTVTLALVTVAGYAQWSNPFDTIPAYHDAAPAKGEALPPILSGKQLTGPSFHYPWQVEVYHEAARIPKVLYQLPCYCRCDRALGHTSLHSCFSGTHGAECTTCAKEGAYAYKMTKLGKTPDEIRHGIEHGDYQQIDLDSLGSKAQASR
;
A
#
# COMPACT_ATOMS: atom_id res chain seq x y z
N MET A 1 -10.68 43.01 11.65
CA MET A 1 -9.77 43.68 12.59
C MET A 1 -8.37 43.58 12.02
N LEU A 2 -7.90 44.66 11.38
CA LEU A 2 -6.56 44.79 10.79
C LEU A 2 -5.81 45.84 11.64
N PRO A 3 -4.60 45.58 12.14
CA PRO A 3 -3.86 46.60 12.86
C PRO A 3 -3.17 47.59 11.91
N ALA A 4 -3.20 48.85 12.37
CA ALA A 4 -2.79 50.06 11.68
C ALA A 4 -1.28 50.18 11.45
N SER A 5 -0.93 50.92 10.40
CA SER A 5 0.41 51.41 10.10
C SER A 5 0.91 52.45 11.10
N PRO A 6 2.20 52.48 11.47
CA PRO A 6 2.81 53.63 12.15
C PRO A 6 3.47 54.62 11.16
N SER A 7 3.27 55.91 11.45
CA SER A 7 3.87 57.09 10.79
C SER A 7 5.29 57.40 11.32
N PRO A 8 6.07 58.25 10.63
CA PRO A 8 7.53 58.35 10.79
C PRO A 8 7.94 59.37 11.84
N GLY A 9 9.04 59.11 12.55
CA GLY A 9 9.60 60.06 13.50
C GLY A 9 11.09 59.87 13.79
N SER A 10 11.81 60.98 13.66
CA SER A 10 13.10 61.29 14.30
C SER A 10 14.39 60.87 13.57
N THR A 11 14.88 61.77 12.72
CA THR A 11 16.27 61.79 12.24
C THR A 11 17.22 62.23 13.36
N ARG A 12 17.98 61.30 13.92
CA ARG A 12 19.10 61.61 14.82
C ARG A 12 20.39 61.67 13.99
N LYS A 13 20.96 62.87 13.85
CA LYS A 13 22.28 63.09 13.25
C LYS A 13 23.36 62.45 14.13
N THR A 14 24.02 61.41 13.65
CA THR A 14 25.23 60.86 14.29
C THR A 14 26.45 61.28 13.47
N ALA A 15 27.33 62.05 14.09
CA ALA A 15 28.64 62.38 13.55
C ALA A 15 29.50 61.11 13.48
N PHE A 16 30.07 60.84 12.30
CA PHE A 16 31.00 59.73 12.09
C PHE A 16 32.42 60.14 12.50
N PRO A 17 33.13 59.37 13.34
CA PRO A 17 34.56 59.54 13.52
C PRO A 17 35.30 59.06 12.27
N LYS A 18 36.32 59.81 11.85
CA LYS A 18 37.22 59.45 10.76
C LYS A 18 38.18 58.35 11.23
N TRP A 19 38.00 57.15 10.70
CA TRP A 19 38.93 56.03 10.89
C TRP A 19 40.05 56.16 9.87
N THR A 20 41.27 56.43 10.35
CA THR A 20 42.51 56.38 9.58
C THR A 20 42.91 54.93 9.30
N ASP A 21 43.53 54.75 8.14
CA ASP A 21 43.94 53.49 7.53
C ASP A 21 44.74 52.56 8.45
N ALA A 22 44.09 51.50 8.94
CA ALA A 22 44.76 50.32 9.47
C ALA A 22 44.77 49.25 8.37
N GLY A 23 45.93 49.08 7.75
CA GLY A 23 46.16 48.06 6.72
C GLY A 23 45.76 46.67 7.19
N PHE A 24 44.69 46.14 6.60
CA PHE A 24 44.28 44.76 6.78
C PHE A 24 45.15 43.89 5.85
N THR A 25 46.32 43.48 6.33
CA THR A 25 47.13 42.47 5.63
C THR A 25 46.34 41.15 5.64
N LEU A 26 45.84 40.75 4.47
CA LEU A 26 45.23 39.45 4.24
C LEU A 26 46.29 38.36 4.46
N LYS A 27 46.38 37.82 5.68
CA LYS A 27 47.11 36.58 5.92
C LYS A 27 46.40 35.47 5.16
N THR A 28 46.98 35.04 4.05
CA THR A 28 46.57 33.84 3.32
C THR A 28 46.58 32.66 4.28
N LEU A 29 45.40 32.10 4.54
CA LEU A 29 45.26 30.85 5.31
C LEU A 29 46.01 29.72 4.58
N PRO A 30 46.76 28.86 5.28
CA PRO A 30 47.56 27.83 4.65
C PRO A 30 46.68 26.84 3.88
N SER A 31 47.07 26.52 2.65
CA SER A 31 46.40 25.65 1.69
C SER A 31 46.00 24.25 2.22
N LEU A 32 46.59 23.83 3.35
CA LEU A 32 46.33 22.55 4.03
C LEU A 32 44.95 22.45 4.68
N VAL A 33 44.38 23.55 5.18
CA VAL A 33 43.06 23.56 5.84
C VAL A 33 41.94 23.35 4.82
N HIS A 34 42.12 23.90 3.61
CA HIS A 34 41.20 23.71 2.48
C HIS A 34 41.17 22.24 2.01
N GLY A 35 42.32 21.55 1.98
CA GLY A 35 42.40 20.14 1.62
C GLY A 35 41.73 19.22 2.65
N ALA A 36 41.93 19.48 3.95
CA ALA A 36 41.31 18.68 5.01
C ALA A 36 39.78 18.88 5.09
N VAL A 37 39.30 20.12 4.91
CA VAL A 37 37.87 20.44 4.86
C VAL A 37 37.22 19.85 3.60
N LEU A 38 37.84 19.99 2.43
CA LEU A 38 37.35 19.39 1.18
C LEU A 38 37.30 17.87 1.28
N ARG A 39 38.32 17.22 1.86
CA ARG A 39 38.34 15.75 2.06
C ARG A 39 37.22 15.28 2.99
N ARG A 40 36.93 16.02 4.07
CA ARG A 40 35.80 15.72 4.96
C ARG A 40 34.46 15.88 4.25
N LEU A 41 34.28 16.95 3.46
CA LEU A 41 33.07 17.18 2.68
C LEU A 41 32.86 16.08 1.62
N LEU A 42 33.92 15.67 0.92
CA LEU A 42 33.85 14.58 -0.04
C LEU A 42 33.45 13.25 0.63
N LEU A 43 34.00 12.95 1.81
CA LEU A 43 33.65 11.75 2.57
C LEU A 43 32.20 11.76 3.08
N THR A 44 31.69 12.91 3.53
CA THR A 44 30.30 13.01 3.96
C THR A 44 29.34 12.90 2.78
N VAL A 45 29.68 13.49 1.63
CA VAL A 45 28.87 13.38 0.41
C VAL A 45 28.86 11.94 -0.10
N THR A 46 30.01 11.26 -0.16
CA THR A 46 30.05 9.85 -0.56
C THR A 46 29.26 8.96 0.39
N LEU A 47 29.38 9.17 1.72
CA LEU A 47 28.58 8.44 2.69
C LEU A 47 27.08 8.67 2.48
N ALA A 48 26.66 9.93 2.31
CA ALA A 48 25.25 10.27 2.06
C ALA A 48 24.73 9.63 0.76
N LEU A 49 25.52 9.65 -0.31
CA LEU A 49 25.18 9.02 -1.58
C LEU A 49 25.04 7.50 -1.44
N VAL A 50 25.93 6.85 -0.69
CA VAL A 50 25.83 5.41 -0.39
C VAL A 50 24.56 5.09 0.41
N THR A 51 24.21 5.91 1.39
CA THR A 51 22.96 5.73 2.17
C THR A 51 21.71 5.88 1.29
N VAL A 52 21.67 6.90 0.42
CA VAL A 52 20.53 7.11 -0.51
C VAL A 52 20.43 5.96 -1.51
N ALA A 53 21.55 5.52 -2.09
CA ALA A 53 21.58 4.39 -3.02
C ALA A 53 21.13 3.08 -2.36
N GLY A 54 21.59 2.81 -1.14
CA GLY A 54 21.16 1.64 -0.37
C GLY A 54 19.67 1.66 -0.03
N TYR A 55 19.10 2.84 0.26
CA TYR A 55 17.66 2.98 0.48
C TYR A 55 16.84 2.72 -0.79
N ALA A 56 17.30 3.19 -1.96
CA ALA A 56 16.65 2.94 -3.25
C ALA A 56 16.68 1.45 -3.66
N GLN A 57 17.66 0.69 -3.20
CA GLN A 57 17.76 -0.75 -3.44
C GLN A 57 16.92 -1.60 -2.47
N TRP A 58 16.35 -0.99 -1.41
CA TRP A 58 15.39 -1.70 -0.58
C TRP A 58 14.09 -1.86 -1.37
N SER A 59 14.03 -2.93 -2.18
CA SER A 59 12.80 -3.36 -2.83
C SER A 59 11.73 -3.49 -1.76
N ASN A 60 10.64 -2.74 -1.94
CA ASN A 60 9.50 -2.86 -1.07
C ASN A 60 8.93 -4.27 -1.25
N PRO A 61 8.93 -5.14 -0.23
CA PRO A 61 8.41 -6.50 -0.37
C PRO A 61 6.90 -6.53 -0.66
N PHE A 62 6.23 -5.38 -0.69
CA PHE A 62 4.86 -5.21 -1.14
C PHE A 62 4.71 -5.02 -2.67
N ASP A 63 5.80 -4.80 -3.43
CA ASP A 63 5.74 -4.53 -4.88
C ASP A 63 5.53 -5.80 -5.73
N THR A 64 5.56 -7.00 -5.14
CA THR A 64 5.28 -8.24 -5.88
C THR A 64 3.81 -8.62 -5.80
N ILE A 65 3.19 -8.86 -6.97
CA ILE A 65 1.84 -9.40 -7.08
C ILE A 65 1.80 -10.75 -6.32
N PRO A 66 0.84 -10.96 -5.40
CA PRO A 66 0.67 -12.24 -4.68
C PRO A 66 0.44 -13.42 -5.63
N ALA A 67 0.58 -14.65 -5.13
CA ALA A 67 0.33 -15.84 -5.95
C ALA A 67 -1.06 -15.84 -6.60
N TYR A 68 -1.10 -16.14 -7.89
CA TYR A 68 -2.31 -16.33 -8.70
C TYR A 68 -2.01 -17.23 -9.91
N HIS A 69 -3.05 -17.69 -10.61
CA HIS A 69 -2.93 -18.42 -11.86
C HIS A 69 -3.29 -17.53 -13.06
N ASP A 70 -2.45 -17.48 -14.08
CA ASP A 70 -2.61 -16.62 -15.27
C ASP A 70 -3.68 -17.11 -16.23
N ALA A 71 -4.06 -18.39 -16.14
CA ALA A 71 -5.13 -19.00 -16.91
C ALA A 71 -6.15 -19.71 -16.02
N ALA A 72 -7.33 -19.95 -16.58
CA ALA A 72 -8.34 -20.79 -15.97
C ALA A 72 -7.78 -22.22 -15.69
N PRO A 73 -8.35 -22.97 -14.74
CA PRO A 73 -7.93 -24.34 -14.46
C PRO A 73 -7.93 -25.19 -15.73
N ALA A 74 -6.99 -26.12 -15.84
CA ALA A 74 -6.88 -26.97 -17.00
C ALA A 74 -8.18 -27.76 -17.22
N LYS A 75 -8.45 -28.14 -18.47
CA LYS A 75 -9.66 -28.90 -18.79
C LYS A 75 -9.66 -30.23 -18.03
N GLY A 76 -10.64 -30.41 -17.15
CA GLY A 76 -10.77 -31.61 -16.31
C GLY A 76 -10.06 -31.51 -14.95
N GLU A 77 -9.33 -30.42 -14.67
CA GLU A 77 -8.79 -30.14 -13.36
C GLU A 77 -9.92 -29.79 -12.39
N ALA A 78 -10.01 -30.54 -11.29
CA ALA A 78 -10.95 -30.26 -10.21
C ALA A 78 -10.28 -29.33 -9.19
N LEU A 79 -10.89 -28.16 -8.97
CA LEU A 79 -10.46 -27.27 -7.91
C LEU A 79 -10.88 -27.81 -6.53
N PRO A 80 -10.10 -27.56 -5.46
CA PRO A 80 -10.56 -27.80 -4.11
C PRO A 80 -11.93 -27.11 -3.89
N PRO A 81 -12.92 -27.76 -3.28
CA PRO A 81 -14.24 -27.16 -3.15
C PRO A 81 -14.19 -25.92 -2.24
N ILE A 82 -14.93 -24.88 -2.61
CA ILE A 82 -15.27 -23.78 -1.71
C ILE A 82 -16.23 -24.31 -0.65
N LEU A 83 -16.02 -23.94 0.62
CA LEU A 83 -16.90 -24.37 1.70
C LEU A 83 -18.34 -23.95 1.44
N SER A 84 -19.29 -24.83 1.75
CA SER A 84 -20.71 -24.57 1.50
C SER A 84 -21.65 -25.27 2.49
N GLY A 85 -22.92 -24.87 2.48
CA GLY A 85 -23.97 -25.51 3.27
C GLY A 85 -23.62 -25.57 4.77
N LYS A 86 -23.64 -26.78 5.33
CA LYS A 86 -23.35 -27.01 6.76
C LYS A 86 -21.92 -26.65 7.18
N GLN A 87 -21.00 -26.52 6.22
CA GLN A 87 -19.61 -26.12 6.50
C GLN A 87 -19.48 -24.63 6.86
N LEU A 88 -20.48 -23.80 6.54
CA LEU A 88 -20.50 -22.36 6.83
C LEU A 88 -21.08 -22.08 8.22
N THR A 89 -20.62 -22.83 9.21
CA THR A 89 -21.06 -22.73 10.61
C THR A 89 -19.85 -22.83 11.55
N GLY A 90 -20.03 -22.45 12.82
CA GLY A 90 -18.98 -22.53 13.84
C GLY A 90 -18.26 -21.20 14.08
N PRO A 91 -17.06 -21.24 14.70
CA PRO A 91 -16.39 -20.06 15.24
C PRO A 91 -15.85 -19.09 14.18
N SER A 92 -15.86 -19.46 12.90
CA SER A 92 -15.47 -18.55 11.83
C SER A 92 -16.63 -17.79 11.20
N PHE A 93 -17.87 -18.10 11.58
CA PHE A 93 -19.08 -17.59 10.94
C PHE A 93 -19.99 -16.91 11.96
N HIS A 94 -19.54 -15.78 12.49
CA HIS A 94 -20.23 -14.94 13.47
C HIS A 94 -20.95 -13.73 12.88
N TYR A 95 -20.48 -13.24 11.73
CA TYR A 95 -21.04 -12.10 11.03
C TYR A 95 -21.83 -12.56 9.80
N PRO A 96 -22.99 -11.93 9.49
CA PRO A 96 -23.83 -12.36 8.38
C PRO A 96 -23.11 -12.38 7.02
N TRP A 97 -22.18 -11.45 6.81
CA TRP A 97 -21.42 -11.34 5.56
C TRP A 97 -20.47 -12.52 5.32
N GLN A 98 -20.03 -13.20 6.38
CA GLN A 98 -19.08 -14.32 6.27
C GLN A 98 -19.70 -15.50 5.54
N VAL A 99 -20.98 -15.79 5.77
CA VAL A 99 -21.68 -16.83 5.02
C VAL A 99 -21.95 -16.37 3.58
N GLU A 100 -22.35 -15.12 3.40
CA GLU A 100 -22.69 -14.59 2.07
C GLU A 100 -21.49 -14.56 1.13
N VAL A 101 -20.31 -14.14 1.61
CA VAL A 101 -19.12 -14.08 0.75
C VAL A 101 -18.70 -15.47 0.24
N TYR A 102 -18.97 -16.54 0.98
CA TYR A 102 -18.74 -17.91 0.48
C TYR A 102 -19.78 -18.31 -0.57
N HIS A 103 -21.03 -17.86 -0.43
CA HIS A 103 -22.04 -18.05 -1.47
C HIS A 103 -21.68 -17.32 -2.77
N GLU A 104 -21.15 -16.11 -2.67
CA GLU A 104 -20.63 -15.36 -3.82
C GLU A 104 -19.41 -16.07 -4.44
N ALA A 105 -18.43 -16.45 -3.61
CA ALA A 105 -17.22 -17.12 -4.05
C ALA A 105 -17.51 -18.45 -4.77
N ALA A 106 -18.44 -19.25 -4.24
CA ALA A 106 -18.85 -20.53 -4.82
C ALA A 106 -19.49 -20.41 -6.21
N ARG A 107 -19.97 -19.22 -6.60
CA ARG A 107 -20.51 -18.96 -7.95
C ARG A 107 -19.43 -18.71 -8.99
N ILE A 108 -18.23 -18.34 -8.56
CA ILE A 108 -17.13 -17.92 -9.45
C ILE A 108 -15.78 -18.59 -9.13
N PRO A 109 -15.70 -19.89 -8.78
CA PRO A 109 -14.47 -20.52 -8.29
C PRO A 109 -13.32 -20.44 -9.31
N LYS A 110 -13.62 -20.58 -10.61
CA LYS A 110 -12.63 -20.48 -11.69
C LYS A 110 -12.09 -19.06 -11.89
N VAL A 111 -12.88 -18.04 -11.55
CA VAL A 111 -12.42 -16.65 -11.57
C VAL A 111 -11.49 -16.44 -10.38
N LEU A 112 -11.91 -16.82 -9.17
CA LEU A 112 -11.08 -16.68 -7.97
C LEU A 112 -9.74 -17.42 -8.05
N TYR A 113 -9.70 -18.53 -8.78
CA TYR A 113 -8.45 -19.27 -9.04
C TYR A 113 -7.42 -18.41 -9.79
N GLN A 114 -7.88 -17.47 -10.62
CA GLN A 114 -7.02 -16.61 -11.42
C GLN A 114 -6.65 -15.28 -10.74
N LEU A 115 -7.14 -15.05 -9.52
CA LEU A 115 -6.98 -13.78 -8.82
C LEU A 115 -5.99 -13.89 -7.67
N PRO A 116 -5.16 -12.86 -7.45
CA PRO A 116 -4.31 -12.75 -6.28
C PRO A 116 -5.14 -12.39 -5.04
N CYS A 117 -4.53 -12.55 -3.87
CA CYS A 117 -5.06 -12.07 -2.60
C CYS A 117 -4.02 -11.18 -1.90
N TYR A 118 -4.31 -9.88 -1.77
CA TYR A 118 -3.37 -8.90 -1.22
C TYR A 118 -3.27 -8.93 0.30
N CYS A 119 -3.99 -9.83 0.99
CA CYS A 119 -3.75 -10.10 2.41
C CYS A 119 -2.40 -10.80 2.67
N ARG A 120 -1.74 -11.30 1.61
CA ARG A 120 -0.45 -12.00 1.64
C ARG A 120 -0.45 -13.35 2.37
N CYS A 121 -1.59 -14.03 2.40
CA CYS A 121 -1.68 -15.40 2.91
C CYS A 121 -0.95 -16.44 2.04
N ASP A 122 -0.54 -16.06 0.83
CA ASP A 122 0.39 -16.82 -0.01
C ASP A 122 1.69 -17.14 0.73
N ARG A 123 2.22 -16.16 1.49
CA ARG A 123 3.48 -16.31 2.23
C ARG A 123 3.33 -17.05 3.56
N ALA A 124 2.21 -16.84 4.25
CA ALA A 124 2.00 -17.36 5.61
C ALA A 124 1.36 -18.75 5.62
N LEU A 125 0.47 -19.03 4.67
CA LEU A 125 -0.36 -20.25 4.65
C LEU A 125 -0.18 -21.07 3.37
N GLY A 126 0.60 -20.58 2.39
CA GLY A 126 0.81 -21.28 1.11
C GLY A 126 -0.41 -21.24 0.18
N HIS A 127 -1.30 -20.26 0.33
CA HIS A 127 -2.40 -20.06 -0.62
C HIS A 127 -1.86 -19.69 -2.01
N THR A 128 -2.39 -20.32 -3.06
CA THR A 128 -1.89 -20.11 -4.43
C THR A 128 -2.74 -19.14 -5.25
N SER A 129 -3.91 -18.76 -4.72
CA SER A 129 -4.82 -17.78 -5.30
C SER A 129 -5.86 -17.34 -4.26
N LEU A 130 -6.69 -16.35 -4.62
CA LEU A 130 -7.84 -15.95 -3.82
C LEU A 130 -8.81 -17.12 -3.58
N HIS A 131 -8.94 -18.05 -4.54
CA HIS A 131 -9.74 -19.26 -4.36
C HIS A 131 -9.33 -20.09 -3.14
N SER A 132 -8.02 -20.26 -2.88
CA SER A 132 -7.52 -21.02 -1.72
C SER A 132 -8.07 -20.48 -0.39
N CYS A 133 -8.38 -19.18 -0.32
CA CYS A 133 -8.94 -18.55 0.87
C CYS A 133 -10.32 -19.11 1.25
N PHE A 134 -11.10 -19.54 0.26
CA PHE A 134 -12.46 -20.02 0.42
C PHE A 134 -12.58 -21.55 0.44
N SER A 135 -11.49 -22.27 0.21
CA SER A 135 -11.44 -23.74 0.37
C SER A 135 -11.30 -24.19 1.84
N GLY A 136 -10.95 -23.25 2.72
CA GLY A 136 -11.00 -23.38 4.18
C GLY A 136 -11.82 -22.26 4.79
N THR A 137 -11.67 -21.98 6.09
CA THR A 137 -12.41 -20.90 6.77
C THR A 137 -11.78 -19.52 6.66
N HIS A 138 -10.58 -19.40 6.09
CA HIS A 138 -9.81 -18.15 6.11
C HIS A 138 -10.52 -16.97 5.44
N GLY A 139 -11.27 -17.19 4.35
CA GLY A 139 -12.09 -16.15 3.72
C GLY A 139 -13.14 -15.54 4.63
N ALA A 140 -13.50 -16.20 5.74
CA ALA A 140 -14.41 -15.67 6.74
C ALA A 140 -13.66 -14.85 7.81
N GLU A 141 -12.39 -15.17 8.07
CA GLU A 141 -11.59 -14.55 9.14
C GLU A 141 -10.76 -13.36 8.66
N CYS A 142 -10.62 -13.19 7.35
CA CYS A 142 -9.83 -12.11 6.75
C CYS A 142 -10.73 -11.17 5.95
N THR A 143 -10.82 -9.91 6.41
CA THR A 143 -11.61 -8.87 5.75
C THR A 143 -11.12 -8.55 4.35
N THR A 144 -9.80 -8.60 4.09
CA THR A 144 -9.24 -8.42 2.74
C THR A 144 -9.70 -9.54 1.80
N CYS A 145 -9.53 -10.81 2.19
CA CYS A 145 -10.01 -11.95 1.39
C CYS A 145 -11.50 -11.83 1.08
N ALA A 146 -12.31 -11.46 2.07
CA ALA A 146 -13.74 -11.31 1.92
C ALA A 146 -14.10 -10.20 0.93
N LYS A 147 -13.48 -9.02 1.07
CA LYS A 147 -13.73 -7.88 0.17
C LYS A 147 -13.28 -8.19 -1.26
N GLU A 148 -12.11 -8.81 -1.45
CA GLU A 148 -11.62 -9.22 -2.77
C GLU A 148 -12.55 -10.25 -3.42
N GLY A 149 -13.04 -11.24 -2.65
CA GLY A 149 -13.99 -12.24 -3.13
C GLY A 149 -15.34 -11.64 -3.57
N ALA A 150 -15.91 -10.77 -2.73
CA ALA A 150 -17.16 -10.08 -3.05
C ALA A 150 -17.00 -9.10 -4.23
N TYR A 151 -15.87 -8.38 -4.29
CA TYR A 151 -15.52 -7.54 -5.42
C TYR A 151 -15.44 -8.34 -6.72
N ALA A 152 -14.72 -9.47 -6.70
CA ALA A 152 -14.58 -10.34 -7.87
C ALA A 152 -15.93 -10.85 -8.35
N TYR A 153 -16.82 -11.24 -7.43
CA TYR A 153 -18.18 -11.66 -7.78
C TYR A 153 -18.99 -10.53 -8.40
N LYS A 154 -18.97 -9.34 -7.79
CA LYS A 154 -19.64 -8.15 -8.33
C LYS A 154 -19.16 -7.81 -9.74
N MET A 155 -17.85 -7.81 -9.97
CA MET A 155 -17.27 -7.50 -11.28
C MET A 155 -17.53 -8.61 -12.30
N THR A 156 -17.51 -9.88 -11.90
CA THR A 156 -17.89 -10.99 -12.78
C THR A 156 -19.34 -10.84 -13.24
N LYS A 157 -20.26 -10.42 -12.35
CA LYS A 157 -21.65 -10.12 -12.72
C LYS A 157 -21.79 -8.95 -13.69
N LEU A 158 -20.83 -8.02 -13.71
CA LEU A 158 -20.76 -6.92 -14.68
C LEU A 158 -20.06 -7.34 -15.99
N GLY A 159 -19.71 -8.62 -16.15
CA GLY A 159 -19.09 -9.16 -17.35
C GLY A 159 -17.59 -8.90 -17.46
N LYS A 160 -16.93 -8.46 -16.38
CA LYS A 160 -15.48 -8.25 -16.36
C LYS A 160 -14.72 -9.57 -16.47
N THR A 161 -13.61 -9.54 -17.19
CA THR A 161 -12.69 -10.67 -17.34
C THR A 161 -11.82 -10.83 -16.08
N PRO A 162 -11.26 -12.02 -15.80
CA PRO A 162 -10.35 -12.22 -14.66
C PRO A 162 -9.17 -11.24 -14.64
N ASP A 163 -8.66 -10.85 -15.80
CA ASP A 163 -7.56 -9.89 -15.94
C ASP A 163 -7.98 -8.46 -15.52
N GLU A 164 -9.14 -7.98 -16.00
CA GLU A 164 -9.68 -6.69 -15.55
C GLU A 164 -9.99 -6.69 -14.04
N ILE A 165 -10.50 -7.80 -13.51
CA ILE A 165 -10.78 -7.95 -12.08
C ILE A 165 -9.47 -7.92 -11.28
N ARG A 166 -8.43 -8.61 -11.76
CA ARG A 166 -7.09 -8.60 -11.16
C ARG A 166 -6.55 -7.19 -11.09
N HIS A 167 -6.58 -6.44 -12.19
CA HIS A 167 -6.16 -5.05 -12.18
C HIS A 167 -6.93 -4.21 -11.18
N GLY A 168 -8.25 -4.35 -11.06
CA GLY A 168 -8.99 -3.65 -10.01
C GLY A 168 -8.57 -4.04 -8.58
N ILE A 169 -8.23 -5.31 -8.35
CA ILE A 169 -7.68 -5.76 -7.06
C ILE A 169 -6.31 -5.12 -6.79
N GLU A 170 -5.42 -5.10 -7.79
CA GLU A 170 -4.09 -4.47 -7.70
C GLU A 170 -4.17 -2.98 -7.36
N HIS A 171 -5.16 -2.27 -7.91
CA HIS A 171 -5.42 -0.86 -7.61
C HIS A 171 -6.14 -0.62 -6.27
N GLY A 172 -6.63 -1.67 -5.61
CA GLY A 172 -7.34 -1.57 -4.34
C GLY A 172 -8.84 -1.30 -4.44
N ASP A 173 -9.45 -1.45 -5.61
CA ASP A 173 -10.88 -1.16 -5.83
C ASP A 173 -11.82 -2.01 -4.95
N TYR A 174 -11.35 -3.15 -4.45
CA TYR A 174 -12.09 -4.01 -3.51
C TYR A 174 -12.33 -3.33 -2.16
N GLN A 175 -11.54 -2.31 -1.78
CA GLN A 175 -11.66 -1.66 -0.48
C GLN A 175 -13.02 -0.97 -0.28
N GLN A 176 -13.66 -0.56 -1.38
CA GLN A 176 -15.00 0.04 -1.39
C GLN A 176 -16.14 -0.95 -1.09
N ILE A 177 -15.85 -2.26 -1.02
CA ILE A 177 -16.84 -3.26 -0.62
C ILE A 177 -17.20 -3.03 0.85
N ASP A 178 -18.50 -2.84 1.07
CA ASP A 178 -19.13 -2.77 2.38
C ASP A 178 -19.66 -4.17 2.75
N LEU A 179 -18.94 -4.82 3.66
CA LEU A 179 -19.29 -6.17 4.16
C LEU A 179 -20.54 -6.12 5.04
N ASP A 180 -20.79 -5.04 5.78
CA ASP A 180 -21.98 -4.94 6.62
C ASP A 180 -23.25 -4.85 5.76
N SER A 181 -23.20 -4.07 4.67
CA SER A 181 -24.28 -4.04 3.66
C SER A 181 -24.47 -5.39 2.98
N LEU A 182 -23.39 -6.11 2.67
CA LEU A 182 -23.46 -7.45 2.09
C LEU A 182 -24.22 -8.41 3.01
N GLY A 183 -23.85 -8.45 4.29
CA GLY A 183 -24.51 -9.27 5.29
C GLY A 183 -25.98 -8.89 5.51
N SER A 184 -26.28 -7.59 5.59
CA SER A 184 -27.64 -7.08 5.85
C SER A 184 -28.60 -7.44 4.71
N LYS A 185 -28.16 -7.32 3.45
CA LYS A 185 -28.97 -7.70 2.28
C LYS A 185 -29.29 -9.19 2.27
N ALA A 186 -28.31 -10.02 2.61
CA ALA A 186 -28.48 -11.47 2.67
C ALA A 186 -29.43 -11.91 3.78
N GLN A 187 -29.55 -11.14 4.86
CA GLN A 187 -30.54 -11.40 5.92
C GLN A 187 -31.94 -10.96 5.50
N ALA A 188 -32.07 -9.82 4.82
CA ALA A 188 -33.35 -9.29 4.36
C ALA A 188 -34.01 -10.14 3.24
N SER A 189 -33.24 -10.95 2.53
CA SER A 189 -33.74 -11.83 1.45
C SER A 189 -34.13 -13.25 1.91
N ARG A 190 -34.05 -13.55 3.21
CA ARG A 190 -34.44 -14.84 3.79
C ARG A 190 -35.82 -14.73 4.43
#